data_AF-A0A935X1K0-F1
#
_entry.id   AF-A0A935X1K0-F1
#
_cell.length_a   1.000
_cell.length_b   1.000
_cell.length_c   1.000
_cell.angle_alpha   90.00
_cell.angle_beta   90.00
_cell.angle_gamma   90.00
#
_symmetry.space_group_name_H-M   'P 1'
#
loop_
_entity.id
_entity.type
_entity.pdbx_description
1 polymer ?
#
loop_
_entity_poly.entity_id
_entity_poly.type
_entity_poly.pdbx_seq_one_letter_code
_entity_poly.pdbx_strand_id
1 'polypeptide(L)'
;MSKRNPTLRASICTAMAAAVVGGVLAVPVLAAAEEDAFVCMEESQEKCDRENENMGLFIKGRDALENGRESGDLSEARRYAAELMAREDLKHGKALMKFVYMQVSQGVHKNLVEAYRWVAADIAADAKYKRLDLQWVLDKLSARMTPEQLSEAKK
;
A
#
# COMPACT_ATOMS: atom_id res chain seq x y z
N MET A 1 22.94 -44.12 20.89
CA MET A 1 22.07 -43.34 21.80
C MET A 1 20.62 -43.53 21.38
N SER A 2 19.78 -43.99 22.33
CA SER A 2 18.31 -43.98 22.46
C SER A 2 17.45 -43.82 21.17
N LYS A 3 16.80 -44.84 20.59
CA LYS A 3 15.55 -45.55 20.98
C LYS A 3 14.41 -44.66 21.51
N ARG A 4 13.31 -44.52 20.73
CA ARG A 4 11.91 -44.97 21.06
C ARG A 4 10.81 -44.35 20.18
N ASN A 5 10.14 -45.20 19.37
CA ASN A 5 8.65 -45.27 19.26
C ASN A 5 8.06 -45.65 20.65
N PRO A 6 6.75 -45.56 21.02
CA PRO A 6 5.54 -45.72 20.18
C PRO A 6 4.28 -44.90 20.62
N THR A 7 3.19 -45.14 19.90
CA THR A 7 1.75 -44.98 20.25
C THR A 7 1.37 -45.18 21.72
N LEU A 8 0.43 -44.36 22.23
CA LEU A 8 -0.40 -44.71 23.40
C LEU A 8 -1.89 -44.39 23.15
N ARG A 9 -2.70 -45.46 23.12
CA ARG A 9 -4.15 -45.46 23.35
C ARG A 9 -4.42 -45.51 24.86
N ALA A 10 -5.42 -44.77 25.34
CA ALA A 10 -6.32 -45.12 26.47
C ALA A 10 -7.38 -44.00 26.57
N SER A 11 -8.64 -44.19 26.16
CA SER A 11 -9.77 -44.76 26.94
C SER A 11 -9.88 -44.23 28.37
N ILE A 12 -10.83 -43.32 28.65
CA ILE A 12 -11.65 -43.31 29.89
C ILE A 12 -13.08 -42.77 29.58
N CYS A 13 -14.03 -43.71 29.68
CA CYS A 13 -15.42 -43.65 30.16
C CYS A 13 -16.44 -42.60 29.70
N THR A 14 -17.42 -43.11 28.95
CA THR A 14 -18.84 -42.74 28.94
C THR A 14 -19.50 -43.00 30.31
N ALA A 15 -20.36 -42.10 30.81
CA ALA A 15 -21.74 -42.41 31.25
C ALA A 15 -22.42 -41.29 32.07
N MET A 16 -23.55 -40.83 31.52
CA MET A 16 -24.86 -40.59 32.16
C MET A 16 -25.08 -39.48 33.21
N ALA A 17 -25.85 -38.49 32.75
CA ALA A 17 -27.15 -38.04 33.26
C ALA A 17 -27.30 -37.60 34.74
N ALA A 18 -27.59 -36.31 34.91
CA ALA A 18 -28.63 -35.85 35.83
C ALA A 18 -29.36 -34.66 35.22
N ALA A 19 -30.64 -34.85 34.92
CA ALA A 19 -31.57 -33.79 34.60
C ALA A 19 -31.91 -33.01 35.87
N VAL A 20 -31.84 -31.68 35.82
CA VAL A 20 -32.64 -30.81 36.69
C VAL A 20 -33.30 -29.75 35.81
N VAL A 21 -34.63 -29.77 35.87
CA VAL A 21 -35.58 -28.90 35.19
C VAL A 21 -35.54 -27.51 35.81
N GLY A 22 -35.54 -26.45 34.99
CA GLY A 22 -35.73 -25.08 35.44
C GLY A 22 -35.49 -24.09 34.30
N GLY A 23 -36.54 -23.75 33.56
CA GLY A 23 -36.45 -22.96 32.33
C GLY A 23 -36.03 -21.52 32.55
N VAL A 24 -35.29 -20.98 31.57
CA VAL A 24 -35.39 -19.59 31.12
C VAL A 24 -35.11 -19.60 29.60
N LEU A 25 -36.05 -19.02 28.88
CA LEU A 25 -36.08 -18.60 27.47
C LEU A 25 -34.79 -18.78 26.65
N ALA A 26 -34.94 -19.55 25.57
CA ALA A 26 -34.01 -19.57 24.44
C ALA A 26 -33.85 -18.16 23.85
N VAL A 27 -32.68 -17.57 24.03
CA VAL A 27 -32.17 -16.53 23.15
C VAL A 27 -30.99 -17.17 22.41
N PRO A 28 -31.03 -17.33 21.07
CA PRO A 28 -29.84 -17.66 20.34
C PRO A 28 -28.94 -16.42 20.42
N VAL A 29 -27.95 -16.45 21.33
CA VAL A 29 -26.79 -15.58 21.21
C VAL A 29 -26.09 -16.01 19.92
N LEU A 30 -26.39 -15.29 18.84
CA LEU A 30 -25.48 -15.15 17.73
C LEU A 30 -24.15 -14.69 18.33
N ALA A 31 -23.24 -15.64 18.52
CA ALA A 31 -21.83 -15.36 18.65
C ALA A 31 -21.37 -14.82 17.30
N ALA A 32 -21.71 -13.55 17.05
CA ALA A 32 -21.03 -12.75 16.07
C ALA A 32 -19.59 -12.68 16.57
N ALA A 33 -18.68 -13.18 15.74
CA ALA A 33 -17.26 -13.06 15.92
C ALA A 33 -16.93 -11.60 16.25
N GLU A 34 -16.52 -11.35 17.50
CA GLU A 34 -15.66 -10.22 17.83
C GLU A 34 -14.31 -10.53 17.19
N GLU A 35 -14.22 -10.33 15.88
CA GLU A 35 -12.93 -9.92 15.32
C GLU A 35 -12.74 -8.51 15.83
N ASP A 36 -11.63 -8.28 16.53
CA ASP A 36 -11.21 -7.00 17.09
C ASP A 36 -11.37 -5.87 16.06
N ALA A 37 -12.57 -5.30 16.01
CA ALA A 37 -12.88 -4.13 15.22
C ALA A 37 -12.11 -3.00 15.89
N PHE A 38 -11.00 -2.61 15.28
CA PHE A 38 -10.23 -1.44 15.67
C PHE A 38 -11.20 -0.27 15.85
N VAL A 39 -11.58 0.00 17.09
CA VAL A 39 -12.48 1.11 17.43
C VAL A 39 -11.68 2.37 17.18
N CYS A 40 -12.01 3.06 16.09
CA CYS A 40 -11.48 4.38 15.80
C CYS A 40 -11.99 5.36 16.87
N MET A 41 -11.17 5.50 17.92
CA MET A 41 -11.36 6.50 18.95
C MET A 41 -11.11 7.89 18.34
N GLU A 42 -12.17 8.70 18.35
CA GLU A 42 -12.24 10.17 18.20
C GLU A 42 -12.70 10.78 16.86
N GLU A 43 -12.95 10.01 15.79
CA GLU A 43 -13.50 10.57 14.54
C GLU A 43 -14.55 9.63 13.89
N SER A 44 -15.44 10.17 13.04
CA SER A 44 -16.53 9.41 12.43
C SER A 44 -16.03 8.14 11.73
N GLN A 45 -16.84 7.08 11.73
CA GLN A 45 -16.49 5.80 11.07
C GLN A 45 -16.08 6.03 9.61
N GLU A 46 -16.77 6.93 8.90
CA GLU A 46 -16.43 7.31 7.52
C GLU A 46 -15.01 7.87 7.37
N LYS A 47 -14.54 8.68 8.34
CA LYS A 47 -13.18 9.20 8.32
C LYS A 47 -12.15 8.10 8.58
N CYS A 48 -12.43 7.25 9.57
CA CYS A 48 -11.62 6.08 9.87
C CYS A 48 -11.45 5.15 8.66
N ASP A 49 -12.56 4.80 8.01
CA ASP A 49 -12.56 3.92 6.84
C ASP A 49 -11.77 4.54 5.69
N ARG A 50 -11.97 5.84 5.43
CA ARG A 50 -11.22 6.58 4.41
C ARG A 50 -9.72 6.57 4.68
N GLU A 51 -9.31 6.79 5.92
CA GLU A 51 -7.90 6.75 6.32
C GLU A 51 -7.30 5.35 6.20
N ASN A 52 -8.03 4.31 6.62
CA ASN A 52 -7.61 2.91 6.46
C ASN A 52 -7.43 2.54 4.99
N GLU A 53 -8.37 2.93 4.13
CA GLU A 53 -8.23 2.75 2.68
C GLU A 53 -7.05 3.52 2.10
N ASN A 54 -6.79 4.76 2.55
CA ASN A 54 -5.64 5.55 2.13
C ASN A 54 -4.33 4.87 2.53
N MET A 55 -4.24 4.36 3.76
CA MET A 55 -3.10 3.57 4.20
C MET A 55 -2.91 2.31 3.36
N GLY A 56 -4.01 1.62 3.02
CA GLY A 56 -3.98 0.48 2.09
C GLY A 56 -3.42 0.83 0.72
N LEU A 57 -3.83 1.96 0.14
CA LEU A 57 -3.27 2.46 -1.13
C LEU A 57 -1.79 2.83 -1.00
N PHE A 58 -1.37 3.44 0.11
CA PHE A 58 0.03 3.79 0.32
C PHE A 58 0.92 2.54 0.41
N ILE A 59 0.46 1.49 1.09
CA ILE A 59 1.15 0.20 1.16
C ILE A 59 1.29 -0.41 -0.25
N LYS A 60 0.18 -0.52 -1.00
CA LYS A 60 0.21 -1.00 -2.40
C LYS A 60 1.16 -0.17 -3.27
N GLY A 61 1.17 1.14 -3.08
CA GLY A 61 2.07 2.05 -3.79
C GLY A 61 3.55 1.83 -3.44
N ARG A 62 3.87 1.50 -2.19
CA ARG A 62 5.22 1.12 -1.75
C ARG A 62 5.66 -0.22 -2.33
N ASP A 63 4.78 -1.20 -2.41
CA ASP A 63 5.06 -2.49 -3.04
C ASP A 63 5.26 -2.34 -4.55
N ALA A 64 4.40 -1.56 -5.22
CA ALA A 64 4.54 -1.22 -6.63
C ALA A 64 5.85 -0.46 -6.91
N LEU A 65 6.31 0.38 -5.98
CA LEU A 65 7.61 1.05 -6.09
C LEU A 65 8.75 0.04 -6.06
N GLU A 66 8.72 -0.95 -5.16
CA GLU A 66 9.77 -1.97 -5.09
C GLU A 66 9.80 -2.84 -6.34
N ASN A 67 8.63 -3.36 -6.75
CA ASN A 67 8.49 -4.12 -7.99
C ASN A 67 8.93 -3.29 -9.21
N GLY A 68 8.65 -2.00 -9.19
CA GLY A 68 9.06 -1.06 -10.24
C GLY A 68 10.56 -0.81 -10.27
N ARG A 69 11.26 -0.89 -9.13
CA ARG A 69 12.73 -0.83 -9.07
C ARG A 69 13.39 -2.04 -9.71
N GLU A 70 12.78 -3.21 -9.56
CA GLU A 70 13.27 -4.45 -10.17
C GLU A 70 12.93 -4.54 -11.66
N SER A 71 11.70 -4.23 -12.03
CA SER A 71 11.22 -4.33 -13.41
C SER A 71 11.68 -3.16 -14.31
N GLY A 72 11.97 -2.01 -13.71
CA GLY A 72 12.23 -0.75 -14.40
C GLY A 72 10.98 0.00 -14.86
N ASP A 73 9.80 -0.35 -14.32
CA ASP A 73 8.54 0.37 -14.57
C ASP A 73 7.97 0.96 -13.28
N LEU A 74 7.98 2.29 -13.16
CA LEU A 74 7.49 3.01 -11.98
C LEU A 74 6.07 3.56 -12.16
N SER A 75 5.41 3.24 -13.28
CA SER A 75 4.10 3.80 -13.65
C SER A 75 3.02 3.47 -12.62
N GLU A 76 3.02 2.24 -12.11
CA GLU A 76 2.02 1.82 -11.12
C GLU A 76 2.23 2.53 -9.77
N ALA A 77 3.47 2.65 -9.30
CA ALA A 77 3.79 3.41 -8.09
C ALA A 77 3.37 4.89 -8.22
N ARG A 78 3.62 5.48 -9.40
CA ARG A 78 3.17 6.85 -9.72
C ARG A 78 1.65 6.96 -9.69
N ARG A 79 0.93 5.98 -10.25
CA ARG A 79 -0.53 5.96 -10.28
C ARG A 79 -1.11 5.97 -8.87
N TYR A 80 -0.61 5.12 -7.97
CA TYR A 80 -1.05 5.12 -6.56
C TYR A 80 -0.75 6.44 -5.85
N ALA A 81 0.41 7.07 -6.14
CA ALA A 81 0.74 8.38 -5.57
C ALA A 81 -0.25 9.46 -6.02
N ALA A 82 -0.62 9.47 -7.31
CA ALA A 82 -1.62 10.39 -7.85
C ALA A 82 -3.03 10.11 -7.28
N GLU A 83 -3.40 8.84 -7.13
CA GLU A 83 -4.68 8.42 -6.53
C GLU A 83 -4.79 8.90 -5.07
N LEU A 84 -3.74 8.75 -4.27
CA LEU A 84 -3.70 9.29 -2.90
C LEU A 84 -3.86 10.81 -2.87
N MET A 85 -3.20 11.53 -3.77
CA MET A 85 -3.35 12.99 -3.85
C MET A 85 -4.76 13.40 -4.29
N ALA A 86 -5.40 12.64 -5.19
CA ALA A 86 -6.79 12.87 -5.61
C ALA A 86 -7.79 12.59 -4.47
N ARG A 87 -7.46 11.68 -3.55
CA ARG A 87 -8.22 11.40 -2.31
C ARG A 87 -7.89 12.37 -1.16
N GLU A 88 -7.21 13.48 -1.46
CA GLU A 88 -6.76 14.52 -0.51
C GLU A 88 -5.72 14.05 0.54
N ASP A 89 -5.20 12.82 0.43
CA ASP A 89 -4.09 12.35 1.26
C ASP A 89 -2.75 12.83 0.69
N LEU A 90 -2.55 14.15 0.78
CA LEU A 90 -1.36 14.81 0.27
C LEU A 90 -0.08 14.36 1.00
N LYS A 91 -0.18 13.91 2.26
CA LYS A 91 0.97 13.46 3.04
C LYS A 91 1.55 12.21 2.43
N HIS A 92 0.74 11.16 2.25
CA HIS A 92 1.20 9.89 1.70
C HIS A 92 1.41 9.97 0.19
N GLY A 93 0.52 10.65 -0.53
CA GLY A 93 0.64 10.85 -1.98
C GLY A 93 1.92 11.58 -2.39
N LYS A 94 2.23 12.72 -1.76
CA LYS A 94 3.48 13.46 -2.06
C LYS A 94 4.73 12.72 -1.59
N ALA A 95 4.65 11.98 -0.48
CA ALA A 95 5.77 11.16 -0.03
C ALA A 95 6.07 10.04 -1.04
N LEU A 96 5.04 9.36 -1.53
CA LEU A 96 5.19 8.30 -2.53
C LEU A 96 5.69 8.84 -3.88
N MET A 97 5.11 9.95 -4.37
CA MET A 97 5.56 10.58 -5.60
C MET A 97 7.02 11.03 -5.52
N LYS A 98 7.45 11.55 -4.36
CA LYS A 98 8.87 11.86 -4.13
C LYS A 98 9.75 10.62 -4.30
N PHE A 99 9.35 9.47 -3.76
CA PHE A 99 10.14 8.24 -3.92
C PHE A 99 10.24 7.83 -5.39
N VAL A 100 9.14 7.92 -6.14
CA VAL A 100 9.13 7.68 -7.60
C VAL A 100 10.16 8.57 -8.28
N TYR A 101 10.11 9.89 -8.08
CA TYR A 101 11.04 10.81 -8.75
C TYR A 101 12.51 10.65 -8.32
N MET A 102 12.77 10.21 -7.10
CA MET A 102 14.13 9.84 -6.72
C MET A 102 14.64 8.65 -7.53
N GLN A 103 13.84 7.60 -7.72
CA GLN A 103 14.22 6.44 -8.54
C GLN A 103 14.32 6.82 -10.04
N VAL A 104 13.41 7.66 -10.53
CA VAL A 104 13.47 8.22 -11.88
C VAL A 104 14.79 8.97 -12.12
N SER A 105 15.23 9.82 -11.18
CA SER A 105 16.49 10.56 -11.30
C SER A 105 17.73 9.65 -11.36
N GLN A 106 17.61 8.43 -10.81
CA GLN A 106 18.64 7.40 -10.85
C GLN A 106 18.64 6.61 -12.16
N GLY A 107 17.60 6.76 -12.99
CA GLY A 107 17.44 6.08 -14.27
C GLY A 107 16.77 4.71 -14.16
N VAL A 108 16.03 4.45 -13.07
CA VAL A 108 15.33 3.18 -12.85
C VAL A 108 14.21 2.97 -13.87
N HIS A 109 13.41 4.01 -14.14
CA HIS A 109 12.32 3.91 -15.09
C HIS A 109 12.83 3.88 -16.53
N LYS A 110 12.54 2.79 -17.25
CA LYS A 110 13.06 2.56 -18.60
C LYS A 110 12.45 3.49 -19.66
N ASN A 111 11.19 3.90 -19.48
CA ASN A 111 10.53 4.81 -20.40
C ASN A 111 10.89 6.27 -20.06
N LEU A 112 12.05 6.73 -20.54
CA LEU A 112 12.57 8.06 -20.23
C LEU A 112 11.68 9.20 -20.75
N VAL A 113 11.02 9.01 -21.89
CA VAL A 113 10.10 10.00 -22.49
C VAL A 113 8.90 10.23 -21.58
N GLU A 114 8.32 9.14 -21.08
CA GLU A 114 7.19 9.19 -20.14
C GLU A 114 7.59 9.83 -18.80
N ALA A 115 8.72 9.40 -18.22
CA ALA A 115 9.24 10.02 -17.00
C ALA A 115 9.51 11.52 -17.16
N TYR A 116 10.04 11.95 -18.30
CA TYR A 116 10.24 13.37 -18.60
C TYR A 116 8.92 14.13 -18.58
N ARG A 117 7.90 13.62 -19.27
CA ARG A 117 6.56 14.25 -19.33
C ARG A 117 5.93 14.35 -17.95
N TRP A 118 6.09 13.34 -17.10
CA TRP A 118 5.60 13.39 -15.71
C TRP A 118 6.24 14.52 -14.92
N VAL A 119 7.58 14.62 -14.92
CA VAL A 119 8.29 15.64 -14.15
C VAL A 119 8.03 17.03 -14.71
N ALA A 120 8.00 17.19 -16.03
CA ALA A 120 7.69 18.45 -16.69
C ALA A 120 6.26 18.94 -16.38
N ALA A 121 5.28 18.03 -16.37
CA ALA A 121 3.90 18.36 -15.99
C ALA A 121 3.81 18.84 -14.54
N ASP A 122 4.50 18.16 -13.62
CA ASP A 122 4.54 18.57 -12.21
C ASP A 122 5.25 19.92 -12.00
N ILE A 123 6.30 20.21 -12.75
CA ILE A 123 6.94 21.54 -12.76
C ILE A 123 5.97 22.60 -13.26
N ALA A 124 5.27 22.34 -14.37
CA ALA A 124 4.28 23.27 -14.92
C ALA A 124 3.10 23.52 -13.97
N ALA A 125 2.74 22.53 -13.15
CA ALA A 125 1.74 22.64 -12.10
C ALA A 125 2.26 23.27 -10.79
N ASP A 126 3.51 23.75 -10.76
CA ASP A 126 4.21 24.25 -9.57
C ASP A 126 4.19 23.25 -8.38
N ALA A 127 4.18 21.95 -8.66
CA ALA A 127 4.16 20.92 -7.63
C ALA A 127 5.46 20.94 -6.81
N LYS A 128 5.32 20.88 -5.48
CA LYS A 128 6.45 20.86 -4.54
C LYS A 128 6.48 19.59 -3.72
N TYR A 129 7.67 18.99 -3.65
CA TYR A 129 7.98 17.82 -2.84
C TYR A 129 9.09 18.16 -1.85
N LYS A 130 8.92 17.77 -0.58
CA LYS A 130 9.84 18.14 0.50
C LYS A 130 11.27 17.70 0.19
N ARG A 131 12.21 18.66 0.08
CA ARG A 131 13.63 18.42 -0.21
C ARG A 131 13.87 17.65 -1.51
N LEU A 132 13.07 17.91 -2.54
CA LEU A 132 13.30 17.40 -3.89
C LEU A 132 13.13 18.57 -4.86
N ASP A 133 14.18 18.84 -5.62
CA ASP A 133 14.15 19.80 -6.72
C ASP A 133 13.75 19.06 -8.01
N LEU A 134 12.58 19.39 -8.54
CA LEU A 134 12.08 18.78 -9.77
C LEU A 134 12.88 19.18 -11.00
N GLN A 135 13.46 20.39 -11.03
CA GLN A 135 14.30 20.80 -12.14
C GLN A 135 15.56 19.94 -12.18
N TRP A 136 16.18 19.68 -11.03
CA TRP A 136 17.28 18.74 -10.92
C TRP A 136 16.92 17.33 -11.40
N VAL A 137 15.72 16.82 -11.08
CA VAL A 137 15.24 15.52 -11.60
C VAL A 137 15.11 15.55 -13.13
N LEU A 138 14.51 16.60 -13.68
CA LEU A 138 14.32 16.76 -15.12
C LEU A 138 15.66 16.87 -15.87
N ASP A 139 16.63 17.57 -15.30
CA ASP A 139 17.98 17.71 -15.87
C ASP A 139 18.70 16.34 -15.88
N LYS A 140 18.58 15.57 -14.80
CA LYS A 140 19.11 14.19 -14.72
C LYS A 140 18.47 13.25 -15.74
N LEU A 141 17.17 13.38 -15.98
CA LEU A 141 16.49 12.63 -17.04
C LEU A 141 17.00 13.04 -18.42
N SER A 142 17.04 14.35 -18.67
CA SER A 142 17.45 14.91 -19.96
C SER A 142 18.86 14.46 -20.36
N ALA A 143 19.78 14.39 -19.41
CA ALA A 143 21.15 13.92 -19.63
C ALA A 143 21.26 12.44 -20.04
N ARG A 144 20.20 11.63 -19.86
CA ARG A 144 20.16 10.21 -20.24
C ARG A 144 19.41 9.94 -21.55
N MET A 145 18.72 10.93 -22.07
CA MET A 145 17.87 10.80 -23.25
C MET A 145 18.65 11.13 -24.52
N THR A 146 18.30 10.49 -25.64
CA THR A 146 18.78 10.92 -26.96
C THR A 146 18.10 12.22 -27.39
N PRO A 147 18.66 12.95 -28.37
CA PRO A 147 18.01 14.14 -28.93
C PRO A 147 16.59 13.86 -29.46
N GLU A 148 16.37 12.70 -30.07
CA GLU A 148 15.06 12.28 -30.59
C GLU A 148 14.07 12.03 -29.45
N GLN A 149 14.50 11.37 -28.38
CA GLN A 149 13.68 11.16 -27.19
C GLN A 149 13.33 12.49 -26.51
N LEU A 150 14.28 13.42 -26.41
CA LEU A 150 14.05 14.76 -25.86
C LEU A 150 13.07 15.56 -26.73
N SER A 151 13.19 15.46 -28.05
CA SER A 151 12.25 16.10 -28.98
C SER A 151 10.85 15.52 -28.82
N GLU A 152 10.72 14.19 -28.74
CA GLU A 152 9.45 13.52 -28.52
C GLU A 152 8.81 13.91 -27.18
N ALA A 153 9.58 13.95 -26.11
CA ALA A 153 9.06 14.26 -24.78
C ALA A 153 8.54 15.70 -24.63
N LYS A 154 9.01 16.62 -25.48
CA LYS A 154 8.62 18.04 -25.49
C LYS A 154 7.45 18.37 -26.42
N LYS A 155 6.96 17.40 -27.19
CA LYS A 155 5.71 17.53 -27.96
C LYS A 155 4.53 17.50 -27.01
#